data_AF-A0A9W9URR8-F1
#
_entry.id   AF-A0A9W9URR8-F1
#
_cell.length_a   1.000
_cell.length_b   1.000
_cell.length_c   1.000
_cell.angle_alpha   90.00
_cell.angle_beta   90.00
_cell.angle_gamma   90.00
#
_symmetry.space_group_name_H-M   'P 1'
#
loop_
_entity.id
_entity.type
_entity.pdbx_description
1 polymer ?
#
loop_
_entity_poly.entity_id
_entity_poly.type
_entity_poly.pdbx_seq_one_letter_code
_entity_poly.pdbx_strand_id
1 'polypeptide(L)'
;MSDAFSLMQTIMGSYKCIAVAVIVGYMVVVKFRRYERMASIEAPFMHDRRELSTMTTDEAHETISQLQEFEFPYAFGKARKIALLKAGAIPTMSKLFAVTGQNNKRNSGKRAVDTEILLREAQSKARDSDRYQRAVARMNYLHARYRKADKITDDDLLHTLGDGLFEIVNVINREEWRALTEVELCALGVFHKNLGEDMGIPFDKLTSSKEGWTNGLHFANELQEWTLRYEQEVAKPTATNDQYVRVYVDSALSSLPAFVRTAVRQMLGASLDDVMRTSLCLESPGLIYSTLLISIREARKIFLRHFSLPRTGALKLVSELPNAETGLYSFGRKTLQPWYMEPNFWTSWGPGALLVRALGGKVPGARGDRYHPQGYDLMTIGPSPQKEKGQAEMMSDIKVIKSRTMASCPFSHAKNGGFNTA
;
A
#
# COMPACT_ATOMS: atom_id res chain seq x y z
N MET A 1 60.47 -7.42 27.96
CA MET A 1 59.06 -7.86 28.08
C MET A 1 58.10 -6.69 28.29
N SER A 2 58.41 -5.72 29.16
CA SER A 2 57.59 -4.51 29.39
C SER A 2 57.30 -3.68 28.12
N ASP A 3 58.32 -3.42 27.29
CA ASP A 3 58.17 -2.55 26.11
C ASP A 3 57.35 -3.19 24.98
N ALA A 4 57.43 -4.51 24.82
CA ALA A 4 56.62 -5.24 23.84
C ALA A 4 55.13 -5.24 24.24
N PHE A 5 54.83 -5.29 25.55
CA PHE A 5 53.47 -5.21 26.06
C PHE A 5 52.88 -3.80 25.89
N SER A 6 53.66 -2.76 26.20
CA SER A 6 53.31 -1.35 25.98
C SER A 6 53.05 -1.03 24.49
N LEU A 7 53.93 -1.50 23.61
CA LEU A 7 53.77 -1.35 22.16
C LEU A 7 52.50 -2.08 21.68
N MET A 8 52.29 -3.32 22.13
CA MET A 8 51.09 -4.09 21.76
C MET A 8 49.81 -3.41 22.26
N GLN A 9 49.80 -2.84 23.45
CA GLN A 9 48.66 -2.11 24.03
C GLN A 9 48.41 -0.75 23.38
N THR A 10 49.44 -0.11 22.83
CA THR A 10 49.33 1.13 22.03
C THR A 10 48.79 0.86 20.62
N ILE A 11 49.26 -0.22 19.98
CA ILE A 11 48.73 -0.67 18.70
C ILE A 11 47.27 -1.15 18.92
N MET A 12 47.02 -2.05 19.90
CA MET A 12 45.90 -2.02 20.88
C MET A 12 44.83 -0.94 20.69
N GLY A 13 45.11 0.20 21.30
CA GLY A 13 44.24 1.36 21.31
C GLY A 13 44.07 1.96 19.92
N SER A 14 45.13 1.99 19.10
CA SER A 14 45.11 2.60 17.77
C SER A 14 44.11 1.93 16.82
N TYR A 15 44.06 0.60 16.75
CA TYR A 15 43.05 -0.05 15.89
C TYR A 15 41.63 0.04 16.43
N LYS A 16 41.44 0.09 17.75
CA LYS A 16 40.12 0.36 18.33
C LYS A 16 39.63 1.76 17.95
N CYS A 17 40.49 2.77 18.03
CA CYS A 17 40.19 4.13 17.62
C CYS A 17 39.89 4.22 16.11
N ILE A 18 40.69 3.55 15.27
CA ILE A 18 40.44 3.49 13.82
C ILE A 18 39.10 2.81 13.51
N ALA A 19 38.81 1.67 14.15
CA ALA A 19 37.54 0.95 13.94
C ALA A 19 36.33 1.80 14.34
N VAL A 20 36.41 2.51 15.48
CA VAL A 20 35.36 3.45 15.91
C VAL A 20 35.21 4.58 14.90
N ALA A 21 36.31 5.20 14.44
CA ALA A 21 36.26 6.27 13.44
C ALA A 21 35.64 5.81 12.12
N VAL A 22 35.95 4.60 11.66
CA VAL A 22 35.36 4.00 10.44
C VAL A 22 33.86 3.77 10.63
N ILE A 23 33.43 3.22 11.76
CA ILE A 23 32.00 2.98 12.05
C ILE A 23 31.24 4.31 12.11
N VAL A 24 31.77 5.31 12.84
CA VAL A 24 31.16 6.63 12.94
C VAL A 24 31.12 7.32 11.57
N GLY A 25 32.21 7.27 10.81
CA GLY A 25 32.27 7.79 9.44
C GLY A 25 31.23 7.15 8.53
N TYR A 26 31.08 5.83 8.59
CA TYR A 26 30.04 5.09 7.86
C TYR A 26 28.62 5.54 8.28
N MET A 27 28.34 5.65 9.59
CA MET A 27 27.04 6.10 10.09
C MET A 27 26.71 7.52 9.63
N VAL A 28 27.71 8.42 9.54
CA VAL A 28 27.53 9.77 8.99
C VAL A 28 27.18 9.71 7.51
N VAL A 29 27.86 8.89 6.71
CA VAL A 29 27.54 8.68 5.30
C VAL A 29 26.13 8.13 5.13
N VAL A 30 25.75 7.11 5.91
CA VAL A 30 24.38 6.54 5.90
C VAL A 30 23.35 7.62 6.20
N LYS A 31 23.58 8.41 7.26
CA LYS A 31 22.68 9.51 7.63
C LYS A 31 22.53 10.50 6.48
N PHE A 32 23.63 11.02 5.93
CA PHE A 32 23.58 11.99 4.84
C PHE A 32 22.79 11.45 3.64
N ARG A 33 23.15 10.25 3.16
CA ARG A 33 22.52 9.62 1.99
C ARG A 33 21.05 9.29 2.19
N ARG A 34 20.62 8.92 3.40
CA ARG A 34 19.21 8.63 3.69
C ARG A 34 18.34 9.88 3.69
N TYR A 35 18.85 11.01 4.16
CA TYR A 35 18.10 12.26 4.19
C TYR A 35 18.18 13.05 2.87
N GLU A 36 19.11 12.71 1.97
CA GLU A 36 19.28 13.34 0.65
C GLU A 36 17.98 13.33 -0.18
N ARG A 37 17.28 12.19 -0.26
CA ARG A 37 16.02 12.09 -1.01
C ARG A 37 14.89 12.91 -0.40
N MET A 38 14.74 12.85 0.93
CA MET A 38 13.75 13.64 1.67
C MET A 38 13.97 15.14 1.40
N ALA A 39 15.22 15.61 1.54
CA ALA A 39 15.57 17.00 1.27
C ALA A 39 15.30 17.41 -0.18
N SER A 40 15.56 16.51 -1.15
CA SER A 40 15.25 16.73 -2.57
C SER A 40 13.76 16.90 -2.84
N ILE A 41 12.90 16.09 -2.21
CA ILE A 41 11.44 16.17 -2.33
C ILE A 41 10.92 17.46 -1.69
N GLU A 42 11.47 17.87 -0.53
CA GLU A 42 11.00 19.05 0.19
C GLU A 42 11.51 20.37 -0.39
N ALA A 43 12.69 20.38 -1.03
CA ALA A 43 13.38 21.60 -1.47
C ALA A 43 12.50 22.60 -2.25
N PRO A 44 11.56 22.20 -3.13
CA PRO A 44 10.69 23.14 -3.84
C PRO A 44 9.68 23.88 -2.93
N PHE A 45 9.28 23.29 -1.81
CA PHE A 45 8.21 23.79 -0.93
C PHE A 45 8.72 24.40 0.39
N MET A 46 10.02 24.31 0.66
CA MET A 46 10.64 24.86 1.86
C MET A 46 10.96 26.36 1.72
N HIS A 47 10.98 27.08 2.84
CA HIS A 47 11.33 28.50 2.93
C HIS A 47 10.47 29.41 2.04
N ASP A 48 9.14 29.17 2.03
CA ASP A 48 8.14 29.95 1.29
C ASP A 48 8.39 30.07 -0.22
N ARG A 49 9.24 29.20 -0.79
CA ARG A 49 9.50 29.16 -2.24
C ARG A 49 8.25 28.86 -3.03
N ARG A 50 7.38 27.98 -2.49
CA ARG A 50 6.14 27.55 -3.12
C ARG A 50 5.15 27.02 -2.10
N GLU A 51 3.88 27.41 -2.23
CA GLU A 51 2.80 26.89 -1.39
C GLU A 51 2.43 25.44 -1.77
N LEU A 52 2.11 24.61 -0.77
CA LEU A 52 1.61 23.23 -0.98
C LEU A 52 0.34 23.17 -1.86
N SER A 53 -0.46 24.24 -1.87
CA SER A 53 -1.67 24.40 -2.70
C SER A 53 -1.41 24.24 -4.20
N THR A 54 -0.19 24.50 -4.63
CA THR A 54 0.21 24.50 -6.03
C THR A 54 0.76 23.16 -6.50
N MET A 55 0.93 22.15 -5.63
CA MET A 55 1.44 20.83 -5.99
C MET A 55 0.60 20.20 -7.11
N THR A 56 1.25 19.81 -8.20
CA THR A 56 0.58 19.21 -9.35
C THR A 56 0.33 17.72 -9.13
N THR A 57 -0.55 17.15 -9.95
CA THR A 57 -0.77 15.69 -9.97
C THR A 57 0.51 14.92 -10.29
N ASP A 58 1.34 15.44 -11.19
CA ASP A 58 2.58 14.78 -11.62
C ASP A 58 3.65 14.80 -10.52
N GLU A 59 3.78 15.92 -9.81
CA GLU A 59 4.70 16.03 -8.66
C GLU A 59 4.28 15.12 -7.51
N ALA A 60 2.97 15.02 -7.26
CA ALA A 60 2.44 14.08 -6.28
C ALA A 60 2.74 12.63 -6.69
N HIS A 61 2.56 12.30 -7.97
CA HIS A 61 2.89 10.98 -8.51
C HIS A 61 4.40 10.66 -8.39
N GLU A 62 5.28 11.60 -8.75
CA GLU A 62 6.73 11.44 -8.63
C GLU A 62 7.14 11.25 -7.16
N THR A 63 6.61 12.06 -6.25
CA THR A 63 6.86 11.96 -4.81
C THR A 63 6.44 10.58 -4.29
N ILE A 64 5.22 10.14 -4.59
CA ILE A 64 4.74 8.81 -4.19
C ILE A 64 5.58 7.69 -4.83
N SER A 65 6.05 7.86 -6.07
CA SER A 65 6.93 6.90 -6.74
C SER A 65 8.28 6.77 -6.02
N GLN A 66 8.90 7.88 -5.65
CA GLN A 66 10.13 7.90 -4.84
C GLN A 66 9.92 7.19 -3.49
N LEU A 67 8.80 7.47 -2.82
CA LEU A 67 8.46 6.84 -1.54
C LEU A 67 8.20 5.34 -1.67
N GLN A 68 7.39 4.91 -2.63
CA GLN A 68 6.96 3.52 -2.75
C GLN A 68 8.05 2.62 -3.35
N GLU A 69 8.94 3.14 -4.20
CA GLU A 69 9.92 2.31 -4.93
C GLU A 69 11.30 2.31 -4.25
N PHE A 70 11.67 3.41 -3.60
CA PHE A 70 13.02 3.56 -3.02
C PHE A 70 13.01 3.66 -1.50
N GLU A 71 12.16 4.52 -0.93
CA GLU A 71 12.25 4.88 0.48
C GLU A 71 11.58 3.83 1.39
N PHE A 72 10.27 3.63 1.21
CA PHE A 72 9.37 2.84 2.04
C PHE A 72 8.60 1.73 1.29
N PRO A 73 9.23 0.95 0.37
CA PRO A 73 8.53 -0.12 -0.35
C PRO A 73 7.90 -1.17 0.57
N TYR A 74 8.52 -1.42 1.73
CA TYR A 74 7.96 -2.30 2.75
C TYR A 74 6.66 -1.73 3.32
N ALA A 75 6.67 -0.48 3.80
CA ALA A 75 5.50 0.15 4.38
C ALA A 75 4.35 0.28 3.38
N PHE A 76 4.58 0.76 2.15
CA PHE A 76 3.53 0.84 1.13
C PHE A 76 2.94 -0.55 0.81
N GLY A 77 3.79 -1.58 0.72
CA GLY A 77 3.34 -2.96 0.49
C GLY A 77 2.60 -3.57 1.68
N LYS A 78 2.92 -3.18 2.91
CA LYS A 78 2.24 -3.63 4.13
C LYS A 78 0.93 -2.87 4.34
N ALA A 79 0.92 -1.55 4.19
CA ALA A 79 -0.25 -0.68 4.26
C ALA A 79 -1.37 -1.19 3.35
N ARG A 80 -1.09 -1.46 2.07
CA ARG A 80 -2.08 -2.04 1.15
C ARG A 80 -2.70 -3.35 1.67
N LYS A 81 -1.89 -4.23 2.27
CA LYS A 81 -2.40 -5.50 2.83
C LYS A 81 -3.24 -5.29 4.08
N ILE A 82 -2.89 -4.31 4.91
CA ILE A 82 -3.67 -3.94 6.09
C ILE A 82 -5.00 -3.31 5.66
N ALA A 83 -5.00 -2.37 4.71
CA ALA A 83 -6.23 -1.78 4.20
C ALA A 83 -7.17 -2.84 3.57
N LEU A 84 -6.62 -3.77 2.77
CA LEU A 84 -7.35 -4.94 2.25
C LEU A 84 -7.94 -5.83 3.37
N LEU A 85 -7.27 -5.93 4.51
CA LEU A 85 -7.74 -6.69 5.66
C LEU A 85 -8.86 -5.91 6.39
N LYS A 86 -8.68 -4.60 6.61
CA LYS A 86 -9.63 -3.68 7.27
C LYS A 86 -10.94 -3.53 6.51
N ALA A 87 -10.96 -3.65 5.18
CA ALA A 87 -12.21 -3.79 4.43
C ALA A 87 -13.08 -4.96 4.92
N GLY A 88 -12.47 -6.03 5.44
CA GLY A 88 -13.19 -7.15 6.06
C GLY A 88 -13.71 -6.87 7.47
N ALA A 89 -13.32 -5.76 8.09
CA ALA A 89 -13.78 -5.33 9.40
C ALA A 89 -15.11 -4.55 9.32
N ILE A 90 -15.43 -3.98 8.16
CA ILE A 90 -16.69 -3.26 7.95
C ILE A 90 -17.80 -4.27 7.64
N PRO A 91 -18.91 -4.33 8.43
CA PRO A 91 -19.93 -5.37 8.27
C PRO A 91 -20.63 -5.42 6.90
N THR A 92 -20.89 -4.28 6.28
CA THR A 92 -21.49 -4.15 4.93
C THR A 92 -20.60 -4.84 3.88
N MET A 93 -19.30 -4.55 3.90
CA MET A 93 -18.30 -5.12 3.00
C MET A 93 -18.07 -6.61 3.23
N SER A 94 -17.89 -7.04 4.48
CA SER A 94 -17.65 -8.47 4.79
C SER A 94 -18.85 -9.35 4.41
N LYS A 95 -20.07 -8.84 4.64
CA LYS A 95 -21.31 -9.46 4.16
C LYS A 95 -21.34 -9.55 2.64
N LEU A 96 -20.97 -8.48 1.93
CA LEU A 96 -20.92 -8.50 0.46
C LEU A 96 -19.94 -9.55 -0.06
N PHE A 97 -18.74 -9.67 0.53
CA PHE A 97 -17.78 -10.68 0.11
C PHE A 97 -18.29 -12.11 0.34
N ALA A 98 -19.04 -12.34 1.43
CA ALA A 98 -19.66 -13.63 1.70
C ALA A 98 -20.74 -13.98 0.66
N VAL A 99 -21.71 -13.10 0.43
CA VAL A 99 -22.85 -13.39 -0.47
C VAL A 99 -22.47 -13.48 -1.95
N THR A 100 -21.39 -12.80 -2.35
CA THR A 100 -20.88 -12.84 -3.73
C THR A 100 -19.97 -14.05 -4.00
N GLY A 101 -19.70 -14.88 -2.98
CA GLY A 101 -18.76 -15.99 -3.08
C GLY A 101 -17.32 -15.55 -3.32
N GLN A 102 -16.98 -14.30 -3.02
CA GLN A 102 -15.63 -13.77 -3.14
C GLN A 102 -14.80 -14.03 -1.87
N ASN A 103 -15.46 -14.29 -0.74
CA ASN A 103 -14.86 -14.77 0.50
C ASN A 103 -14.98 -16.30 0.67
N ASN A 104 -14.34 -17.07 -0.20
CA ASN A 104 -14.18 -18.52 -0.03
C ASN A 104 -12.75 -18.98 -0.33
N LYS A 105 -12.42 -20.23 0.01
CA LYS A 105 -11.07 -20.81 -0.19
C LYS A 105 -10.59 -20.80 -1.64
N ARG A 106 -11.51 -20.83 -2.61
CA ARG A 106 -11.18 -20.86 -4.04
C ARG A 106 -10.85 -19.47 -4.57
N ASN A 107 -11.61 -18.45 -4.17
CA ASN A 107 -11.60 -17.13 -4.80
C ASN A 107 -10.85 -16.05 -4.00
N SER A 108 -10.81 -16.15 -2.67
CA SER A 108 -10.27 -15.10 -1.78
C SER A 108 -8.83 -14.69 -2.10
N GLY A 109 -7.96 -15.67 -2.32
CA GLY A 109 -6.56 -15.43 -2.67
C GLY A 109 -6.39 -14.70 -4.00
N LYS A 110 -7.12 -15.14 -5.05
CA LYS A 110 -7.12 -14.46 -6.35
C LYS A 110 -7.67 -13.04 -6.23
N ARG A 111 -8.83 -12.88 -5.58
CA ARG A 111 -9.49 -11.58 -5.37
C ARG A 111 -8.56 -10.58 -4.71
N ALA A 112 -7.84 -10.98 -3.67
CA ALA A 112 -6.92 -10.07 -2.99
C ALA A 112 -5.72 -9.67 -3.85
N VAL A 113 -5.22 -10.58 -4.71
CA VAL A 113 -4.19 -10.23 -5.68
C VAL A 113 -4.75 -9.33 -6.79
N ASP A 114 -5.95 -9.61 -7.30
CA ASP A 114 -6.62 -8.76 -8.30
C ASP A 114 -6.78 -7.32 -7.77
N THR A 115 -7.27 -7.16 -6.54
CA THR A 115 -7.41 -5.85 -5.91
C THR A 115 -6.06 -5.19 -5.69
N GLU A 116 -5.04 -5.91 -5.22
CA GLU A 116 -3.71 -5.30 -5.04
C GLU A 116 -3.10 -4.84 -6.37
N ILE A 117 -3.29 -5.59 -7.46
CA ILE A 117 -2.81 -5.20 -8.78
C ILE A 117 -3.50 -3.91 -9.23
N LEU A 118 -4.83 -3.83 -9.16
CA LEU A 118 -5.57 -2.62 -9.57
C LEU A 118 -5.16 -1.40 -8.75
N LEU A 119 -5.04 -1.54 -7.42
CA LEU A 119 -4.58 -0.45 -6.56
C LEU A 119 -3.14 -0.03 -6.86
N ARG A 120 -2.27 -1.00 -7.16
CA ARG A 120 -0.88 -0.70 -7.48
C ARG A 120 -0.73 -0.03 -8.84
N GLU A 121 -1.53 -0.44 -9.81
CA GLU A 121 -1.55 0.18 -11.14
C GLU A 121 -2.03 1.62 -11.06
N ALA A 122 -3.08 1.88 -10.28
CA ALA A 122 -3.53 3.25 -10.00
C ALA A 122 -2.46 4.08 -9.26
N GLN A 123 -1.70 3.50 -8.34
CA GLN A 123 -0.72 4.23 -7.54
C GLN A 123 0.66 4.40 -8.20
N SER A 124 1.09 3.44 -9.02
CA SER A 124 2.42 3.41 -9.63
C SER A 124 2.46 4.00 -11.04
N LYS A 125 1.34 4.45 -11.61
CA LYS A 125 1.27 5.04 -12.96
C LYS A 125 0.73 6.46 -12.90
N ALA A 126 1.23 7.32 -13.79
CA ALA A 126 0.73 8.69 -13.92
C ALA A 126 -0.76 8.70 -14.27
N ARG A 127 -1.51 9.68 -13.76
CA ARG A 127 -2.98 9.77 -13.90
C ARG A 127 -3.43 9.86 -15.36
N ASP A 128 -2.59 10.42 -16.23
CA ASP A 128 -2.85 10.60 -17.66
C ASP A 128 -2.52 9.35 -18.49
N SER A 129 -1.88 8.35 -17.88
CA SER A 129 -1.52 7.11 -18.55
C SER A 129 -2.74 6.21 -18.80
N ASP A 130 -2.68 5.48 -19.91
CA ASP A 130 -3.67 4.44 -20.24
C ASP A 130 -3.78 3.37 -19.14
N ARG A 131 -2.66 3.01 -18.48
CA ARG A 131 -2.66 2.02 -17.40
C ARG A 131 -3.43 2.47 -16.17
N TYR A 132 -3.22 3.71 -15.73
CA TYR A 132 -4.01 4.29 -14.63
C TYR A 132 -5.51 4.26 -14.98
N GLN A 133 -5.85 4.79 -16.16
CA GLN A 133 -7.24 4.94 -16.59
C GLN A 133 -7.94 3.57 -16.70
N ARG A 134 -7.28 2.56 -17.26
CA ARG A 134 -7.84 1.19 -17.34
C ARG A 134 -8.01 0.56 -15.97
N ALA A 135 -7.05 0.75 -15.05
CA ALA A 135 -7.16 0.21 -13.70
C ALA A 135 -8.35 0.81 -12.93
N VAL A 136 -8.50 2.14 -12.97
CA VAL A 136 -9.61 2.84 -12.31
C VAL A 136 -10.94 2.50 -12.97
N ALA A 137 -11.03 2.50 -14.30
CA ALA A 137 -12.25 2.12 -15.01
C ALA A 137 -12.66 0.67 -14.71
N ARG A 138 -11.69 -0.24 -14.56
CA ARG A 138 -11.97 -1.62 -14.15
C ARG A 138 -12.53 -1.69 -12.73
N MET A 139 -11.97 -0.93 -11.78
CA MET A 139 -12.51 -0.83 -10.42
C MET A 139 -13.95 -0.30 -10.44
N ASN A 140 -14.19 0.79 -11.17
CA ASN A 140 -15.51 1.40 -11.32
C ASN A 140 -16.54 0.42 -11.89
N TYR A 141 -16.19 -0.28 -12.98
CA TYR A 141 -17.05 -1.29 -13.59
C TYR A 141 -17.40 -2.43 -12.61
N LEU A 142 -16.40 -2.96 -11.88
CA LEU A 142 -16.63 -4.05 -10.93
C LEU A 142 -17.51 -3.62 -9.74
N HIS A 143 -17.46 -2.34 -9.35
CA HIS A 143 -18.29 -1.77 -8.29
C HIS A 143 -19.68 -1.31 -8.76
N ALA A 144 -19.83 -0.89 -10.01
CA ALA A 144 -21.02 -0.19 -10.51
C ALA A 144 -22.35 -0.89 -10.21
N ARG A 145 -22.45 -2.20 -10.48
CA ARG A 145 -23.67 -2.97 -10.21
C ARG A 145 -24.05 -3.02 -8.73
N TYR A 146 -23.05 -3.02 -7.85
CA TYR A 146 -23.24 -3.11 -6.41
C TYR A 146 -23.55 -1.76 -5.81
N ARG A 147 -22.96 -0.68 -6.34
CA ARG A 147 -23.36 0.70 -6.01
C ARG A 147 -24.81 0.96 -6.41
N LYS A 148 -25.20 0.60 -7.64
CA LYS A 148 -26.59 0.73 -8.12
C LYS A 148 -27.61 -0.05 -7.26
N ALA A 149 -27.18 -1.14 -6.64
CA ALA A 149 -28.00 -1.98 -5.77
C ALA A 149 -27.86 -1.63 -4.27
N ASP A 150 -27.19 -0.52 -3.94
CA ASP A 150 -26.92 -0.05 -2.58
C ASP A 150 -26.28 -1.13 -1.68
N LYS A 151 -25.29 -1.83 -2.25
CA LYS A 151 -24.48 -2.86 -1.57
C LYS A 151 -23.03 -2.44 -1.35
N ILE A 152 -22.58 -1.46 -2.11
CA ILE A 152 -21.36 -0.70 -1.86
C ILE A 152 -21.86 0.72 -1.69
N THR A 153 -21.90 1.21 -0.46
CA THR A 153 -22.35 2.56 -0.14
C THR A 153 -21.25 3.57 -0.45
N ASP A 154 -21.60 4.86 -0.53
CA ASP A 154 -20.60 5.91 -0.70
C ASP A 154 -19.69 6.03 0.54
N ASP A 155 -20.23 5.80 1.75
CA ASP A 155 -19.43 5.74 2.98
C ASP A 155 -18.45 4.54 2.96
N ASP A 156 -18.85 3.38 2.42
CA ASP A 156 -17.93 2.23 2.24
C ASP A 156 -16.77 2.58 1.30
N LEU A 157 -17.04 3.32 0.22
CA LEU A 157 -16.01 3.74 -0.73
C LEU A 157 -15.10 4.81 -0.15
N LEU A 158 -15.66 5.81 0.53
CA LEU A 158 -14.88 6.85 1.20
C LEU A 158 -14.01 6.26 2.31
N HIS A 159 -14.52 5.27 3.05
CA HIS A 159 -13.75 4.48 4.02
C HIS A 159 -12.59 3.77 3.36
N THR A 160 -12.85 3.01 2.29
CA THR A 160 -11.80 2.27 1.59
C THR A 160 -10.72 3.19 1.01
N LEU A 161 -11.11 4.36 0.49
CA LEU A 161 -10.19 5.38 -0.01
C LEU A 161 -9.32 5.94 1.12
N GLY A 162 -9.93 6.36 2.22
CA GLY A 162 -9.22 6.95 3.35
C GLY A 162 -8.35 5.96 4.11
N ASP A 163 -8.78 4.70 4.23
CA ASP A 163 -8.00 3.62 4.83
C ASP A 163 -6.71 3.32 4.02
N GLY A 164 -6.79 3.45 2.69
CA GLY A 164 -5.62 3.39 1.80
C GLY A 164 -4.56 4.45 2.12
N LEU A 165 -4.98 5.67 2.46
CA LEU A 165 -4.09 6.77 2.86
C LEU A 165 -3.59 6.55 4.29
N PHE A 166 -4.53 6.37 5.22
CA PHE A 166 -4.27 6.24 6.65
C PHE A 166 -3.26 5.13 6.94
N GLU A 167 -3.41 3.95 6.34
CA GLU A 167 -2.51 2.84 6.62
C GLU A 167 -1.09 3.06 6.06
N ILE A 168 -0.92 3.87 5.01
CA ILE A 168 0.42 4.28 4.56
C ILE A 168 1.10 5.08 5.67
N VAL A 169 0.40 6.09 6.19
CA VAL A 169 0.91 6.98 7.25
C VAL A 169 1.16 6.19 8.54
N ASN A 170 0.19 5.38 8.97
CA ASN A 170 0.25 4.56 10.18
C ASN A 170 1.42 3.57 10.16
N VAL A 171 1.58 2.80 9.07
CA VAL A 171 2.67 1.82 8.97
C VAL A 171 4.04 2.50 8.90
N ILE A 172 4.17 3.63 8.19
CA ILE A 172 5.43 4.38 8.13
C ILE A 172 5.79 4.89 9.53
N ASN A 173 4.88 5.58 10.22
CA ASN A 173 5.13 6.14 11.54
C ASN A 173 5.49 5.06 12.57
N ARG A 174 4.82 3.90 12.48
CA ARG A 174 5.04 2.80 13.42
C ARG A 174 6.33 2.05 13.14
N GLU A 175 6.63 1.76 11.87
CA GLU A 175 7.60 0.71 11.50
C GLU A 175 8.82 1.19 10.70
N GLU A 176 8.78 2.38 10.11
CA GLU A 176 9.89 2.92 9.33
C GLU A 176 10.79 3.86 10.15
N TRP A 177 11.96 4.14 9.59
CA TRP A 177 13.06 4.82 10.29
C TRP A 177 12.85 6.33 10.45
N ARG A 178 11.87 6.92 9.76
CA ARG A 178 11.39 8.30 9.88
C ARG A 178 9.89 8.38 9.56
N ALA A 179 9.25 9.46 9.99
CA ALA A 179 7.91 9.84 9.56
C ALA A 179 7.92 10.48 8.16
N LEU A 180 6.74 10.58 7.56
CA LEU A 180 6.54 11.40 6.37
C LEU A 180 6.63 12.89 6.69
N THR A 181 7.08 13.68 5.73
CA THR A 181 7.04 15.14 5.80
C THR A 181 5.68 15.68 5.37
N GLU A 182 5.40 16.95 5.65
CA GLU A 182 4.15 17.60 5.21
C GLU A 182 4.01 17.64 3.68
N VAL A 183 5.12 17.80 2.96
CA VAL A 183 5.17 17.73 1.49
C VAL A 183 4.80 16.33 1.01
N GLU A 184 5.37 15.29 1.62
CA GLU A 184 5.09 13.90 1.28
C GLU A 184 3.63 13.51 1.60
N LEU A 185 3.07 14.00 2.71
CA LEU A 185 1.66 13.84 3.07
C LEU A 185 0.74 14.60 2.10
N CYS A 186 1.14 15.80 1.66
CA CYS A 186 0.40 16.56 0.64
C CYS A 186 0.31 15.77 -0.68
N ALA A 187 1.40 15.14 -1.10
CA ALA A 187 1.41 14.28 -2.29
C ALA A 187 0.44 13.09 -2.15
N LEU A 188 0.41 12.42 -0.99
CA LEU A 188 -0.56 11.36 -0.70
C LEU A 188 -2.00 11.90 -0.78
N GLY A 189 -2.27 13.08 -0.24
CA GLY A 189 -3.59 13.70 -0.31
C GLY A 189 -4.03 14.04 -1.73
N VAL A 190 -3.13 14.63 -2.53
CA VAL A 190 -3.38 14.90 -3.97
C VAL A 190 -3.76 13.61 -4.70
N PHE A 191 -2.98 12.54 -4.50
CA PHE A 191 -3.27 11.25 -5.13
C PHE A 191 -4.63 10.69 -4.72
N HIS A 192 -4.95 10.66 -3.42
CA HIS A 192 -6.22 10.10 -2.95
C HIS A 192 -7.42 10.94 -3.35
N LYS A 193 -7.30 12.28 -3.42
CA LYS A 193 -8.36 13.14 -3.97
C LYS A 193 -8.62 12.80 -5.43
N ASN A 194 -7.56 12.75 -6.25
CA ASN A 194 -7.65 12.42 -7.67
C ASN A 194 -8.28 11.04 -7.88
N LEU A 195 -7.85 10.03 -7.12
CA LEU A 195 -8.40 8.69 -7.20
C LEU A 195 -9.89 8.66 -6.79
N GLY A 196 -10.26 9.35 -5.71
CA GLY A 196 -11.65 9.43 -5.27
C GLY A 196 -12.57 10.10 -6.29
N GLU A 197 -12.11 11.19 -6.92
CA GLU A 197 -12.82 11.85 -8.03
C GLU A 197 -13.01 10.89 -9.21
N ASP A 198 -11.93 10.22 -9.63
CA ASP A 198 -11.95 9.29 -10.77
C ASP A 198 -12.79 8.04 -10.48
N MET A 199 -12.95 7.66 -9.21
CA MET A 199 -13.87 6.61 -8.78
C MET A 199 -15.32 7.09 -8.55
N GLY A 200 -15.57 8.40 -8.68
CA GLY A 200 -16.88 9.01 -8.44
C GLY A 200 -17.33 8.81 -6.99
N ILE A 201 -16.41 8.93 -6.04
CA ILE A 201 -16.68 8.90 -4.60
C ILE A 201 -17.09 10.32 -4.19
N PRO A 202 -18.29 10.53 -3.64
CA PRO A 202 -18.67 11.84 -3.14
C PRO A 202 -17.90 12.14 -1.85
N PHE A 203 -17.50 13.40 -1.69
CA PHE A 203 -16.77 13.87 -0.51
C PHE A 203 -17.66 14.66 0.47
N ASP A 204 -18.99 14.62 0.32
CA ASP A 204 -19.95 15.43 1.08
C ASP A 204 -19.87 15.23 2.61
N LYS A 205 -19.34 14.09 3.06
CA LYS A 205 -19.10 13.78 4.47
C LYS A 205 -17.88 14.48 5.07
N LEU A 206 -17.00 15.00 4.22
CA LEU A 206 -15.84 15.77 4.63
C LEU A 206 -16.31 17.23 4.84
N THR A 207 -16.06 17.77 6.02
CA THR A 207 -16.35 19.15 6.45
C THR A 207 -16.01 20.22 5.41
N SER A 208 -14.85 20.15 4.77
CA SER A 208 -14.39 21.16 3.81
C SER A 208 -14.88 20.91 2.39
N SER A 209 -15.73 19.90 2.15
CA SER A 209 -16.22 19.57 0.80
C SER A 209 -16.98 20.70 0.11
N LYS A 210 -17.63 21.58 0.88
CA LYS A 210 -18.36 22.74 0.36
C LYS A 210 -17.46 23.94 0.07
N GLU A 211 -16.49 24.20 0.95
CA GLU A 211 -15.59 25.37 0.86
C GLU A 211 -14.34 25.09 0.02
N GLY A 212 -14.02 23.81 -0.16
CA GLY A 212 -12.78 23.33 -0.76
C GLY A 212 -11.67 23.15 0.27
N TRP A 213 -10.67 22.36 -0.11
CA TRP A 213 -9.44 22.20 0.66
C TRP A 213 -8.36 23.15 0.14
N THR A 214 -7.50 23.62 1.05
CA THR A 214 -6.38 24.52 0.74
C THR A 214 -5.27 23.82 -0.03
N ASN A 215 -5.03 22.54 0.23
CA ASN A 215 -4.00 21.72 -0.41
C ASN A 215 -4.25 20.22 -0.12
N GLY A 216 -3.37 19.36 -0.66
CA GLY A 216 -3.44 17.92 -0.43
C GLY A 216 -3.25 17.51 1.03
N LEU A 217 -2.45 18.25 1.82
CA LEU A 217 -2.24 17.94 3.24
C LEU A 217 -3.54 18.13 4.03
N HIS A 218 -4.28 19.22 3.76
CA HIS A 218 -5.59 19.45 4.38
C HIS A 218 -6.57 18.30 4.06
N PHE A 219 -6.68 17.94 2.77
CA PHE A 219 -7.52 16.80 2.36
C PHE A 219 -7.10 15.49 3.03
N ALA A 220 -5.80 15.21 3.09
CA ALA A 220 -5.26 13.99 3.69
C ALA A 220 -5.59 13.89 5.19
N ASN A 221 -5.45 14.98 5.94
CA ASN A 221 -5.74 15.00 7.37
C ASN A 221 -7.23 14.80 7.63
N GLU A 222 -8.07 15.51 6.89
CA GLU A 222 -9.53 15.43 7.05
C GLU A 222 -10.08 14.06 6.65
N LEU A 223 -9.56 13.47 5.58
CA LEU A 223 -9.93 12.11 5.17
C LEU A 223 -9.54 11.09 6.25
N GLN A 224 -8.36 11.18 6.85
CA GLN A 224 -7.94 10.29 7.94
C GLN A 224 -8.82 10.43 9.18
N GLU A 225 -9.14 11.67 9.57
CA GLU A 225 -10.01 11.93 10.72
C GLU A 225 -11.41 11.35 10.49
N TRP A 226 -11.98 11.57 9.31
CA TRP A 226 -13.28 11.00 8.96
C TRP A 226 -13.24 9.47 8.94
N THR A 227 -12.20 8.86 8.35
CA THR A 227 -12.03 7.40 8.32
C THR A 227 -12.00 6.83 9.73
N LEU A 228 -11.17 7.37 10.63
CA LEU A 228 -11.09 6.89 12.01
C LEU A 228 -12.43 6.99 12.75
N ARG A 229 -13.19 8.08 12.57
CA ARG A 229 -14.52 8.21 13.17
C ARG A 229 -15.51 7.19 12.61
N TYR A 230 -15.57 7.04 11.29
CA TYR A 230 -16.43 6.04 10.65
C TYR A 230 -16.12 4.62 11.15
N GLU A 231 -14.83 4.30 11.30
CA GLU A 231 -14.38 3.02 11.84
C GLU A 231 -14.87 2.79 13.27
N GLN A 232 -14.77 3.80 14.15
CA GLN A 232 -15.29 3.73 15.53
C GLN A 232 -16.80 3.54 15.58
N GLU A 233 -17.54 4.13 14.65
CA GLU A 233 -19.01 4.08 14.61
C GLU A 233 -19.54 2.76 14.04
N VAL A 234 -18.89 2.23 13.00
CA VAL A 234 -19.46 1.16 12.16
C VAL A 234 -18.79 -0.19 12.40
N ALA A 235 -17.49 -0.23 12.69
CA ALA A 235 -16.76 -1.48 12.83
C ALA A 235 -17.17 -2.21 14.10
N LYS A 236 -17.76 -3.39 13.93
CA LYS A 236 -18.22 -4.24 15.03
C LYS A 236 -18.15 -5.71 14.63
N PRO A 237 -17.84 -6.61 15.56
CA PRO A 237 -17.70 -8.03 15.25
C PRO A 237 -19.02 -8.62 14.78
N THR A 238 -18.99 -9.23 13.60
CA THR A 238 -20.09 -10.03 13.05
C THR A 238 -19.56 -11.37 12.52
N ALA A 239 -20.45 -12.33 12.33
CA ALA A 239 -20.09 -13.66 11.82
C ALA A 239 -19.36 -13.60 10.46
N THR A 240 -19.71 -12.64 9.61
CA THR A 240 -19.05 -12.48 8.30
C THR A 240 -17.64 -11.88 8.40
N ASN A 241 -17.34 -11.10 9.46
CA ASN A 241 -15.98 -10.62 9.71
C ASN A 241 -15.05 -11.77 10.15
N ASP A 242 -15.50 -12.62 11.08
CA ASP A 242 -14.71 -13.81 11.48
C ASP A 242 -14.53 -14.77 10.29
N GLN A 243 -15.60 -15.00 9.51
CA GLN A 243 -15.50 -15.80 8.27
C GLN A 243 -14.48 -15.20 7.30
N TYR A 244 -14.42 -13.87 7.16
CA TYR A 244 -13.43 -13.18 6.33
C TYR A 244 -12.01 -13.52 6.76
N VAL A 245 -11.69 -13.38 8.04
CA VAL A 245 -10.35 -13.72 8.55
C VAL A 245 -10.03 -15.20 8.38
N ARG A 246 -10.96 -16.11 8.71
CA ARG A 246 -10.74 -17.57 8.58
C ARG A 246 -10.46 -17.98 7.13
N VAL A 247 -11.17 -17.39 6.18
CA VAL A 247 -10.94 -17.68 4.77
C VAL A 247 -9.66 -17.02 4.30
N TYR A 248 -9.47 -15.73 4.56
CA TYR A 248 -8.37 -14.96 3.99
C TYR A 248 -7.01 -15.29 4.61
N VAL A 249 -6.96 -15.46 5.93
CA VAL A 249 -5.74 -15.72 6.71
C VAL A 249 -5.55 -17.22 6.90
N ASP A 250 -6.51 -17.92 7.52
CA ASP A 250 -6.27 -19.30 7.94
C ASP A 250 -6.20 -20.26 6.76
N SER A 251 -6.96 -20.00 5.68
CA SER A 251 -6.90 -20.86 4.49
C SER A 251 -5.64 -20.64 3.67
N ALA A 252 -5.02 -19.45 3.74
CA ALA A 252 -3.70 -19.22 3.14
C ALA A 252 -2.60 -20.00 3.85
N LEU A 253 -2.76 -20.24 5.15
CA LEU A 253 -1.81 -20.94 6.02
C LEU A 253 -2.27 -22.36 6.37
N SER A 254 -3.20 -22.94 5.61
CA SER A 254 -3.81 -24.23 5.95
C SER A 254 -2.82 -25.40 5.93
N SER A 255 -1.70 -25.25 5.23
CA SER A 255 -0.59 -26.22 5.19
C SER A 255 0.31 -26.16 6.43
N LEU A 256 0.16 -25.15 7.29
CA LEU A 256 1.04 -24.92 8.43
C LEU A 256 0.38 -25.32 9.76
N PRO A 257 1.19 -25.66 10.79
CA PRO A 257 0.67 -25.99 12.12
C PRO A 257 -0.21 -24.90 12.73
N ALA A 258 -1.14 -25.30 13.61
CA ALA A 258 -2.10 -24.38 14.24
C ALA A 258 -1.44 -23.22 15.02
N PHE A 259 -0.30 -23.48 15.66
CA PHE A 259 0.43 -22.43 16.39
C PHE A 259 0.95 -21.32 15.46
N VAL A 260 1.33 -21.66 14.22
CA VAL A 260 1.77 -20.68 13.21
C VAL A 260 0.60 -19.80 12.78
N ARG A 261 -0.58 -20.41 12.56
CA ARG A 261 -1.81 -19.67 12.24
C ARG A 261 -2.18 -18.68 13.35
N THR A 262 -2.12 -19.13 14.60
CA THR A 262 -2.38 -18.30 15.78
C THR A 262 -1.38 -17.16 15.91
N ALA A 263 -0.08 -17.44 15.73
CA ALA A 263 0.95 -16.42 15.75
C ALA A 263 0.76 -15.36 14.65
N VAL A 264 0.39 -15.78 13.43
CA VAL A 264 0.10 -14.83 12.34
C VAL A 264 -1.15 -14.00 12.63
N ARG A 265 -2.23 -14.59 13.17
CA ARG A 265 -3.42 -13.82 13.58
C ARG A 265 -3.08 -12.77 14.64
N GLN A 266 -2.30 -13.13 15.66
CA GLN A 266 -1.83 -12.19 16.67
C GLN A 266 -0.90 -11.10 16.09
N MET A 267 -0.03 -11.43 15.14
CA MET A 267 0.83 -10.45 14.45
C MET A 267 0.00 -9.47 13.61
N LEU A 268 -1.05 -9.95 12.92
CA LEU A 268 -2.00 -9.10 12.21
C LEU A 268 -2.78 -8.23 13.17
N GLY A 269 -3.27 -8.80 14.28
CA GLY A 269 -3.93 -8.05 15.36
C GLY A 269 -3.04 -6.96 15.95
N ALA A 270 -1.74 -7.22 16.14
CA ALA A 270 -0.76 -6.23 16.61
C ALA A 270 -0.51 -5.09 15.62
N SER A 271 -0.92 -5.25 14.36
CA SER A 271 -0.74 -4.26 13.29
C SER A 271 -1.96 -3.36 13.11
N LEU A 272 -3.05 -3.64 13.82
CA LEU A 272 -4.35 -2.95 13.78
C LEU A 272 -4.61 -2.26 15.12
N ASP A 273 -5.46 -1.23 15.12
CA ASP A 273 -6.04 -0.71 16.37
C ASP A 273 -7.06 -1.69 16.97
N ASP A 274 -7.50 -1.40 18.19
CA ASP A 274 -8.41 -2.27 18.93
C ASP A 274 -9.81 -2.38 18.31
N VAL A 275 -10.31 -1.33 17.66
CA VAL A 275 -11.63 -1.32 17.02
C VAL A 275 -11.62 -2.31 15.85
N MET A 276 -10.63 -2.17 14.97
CA MET A 276 -10.46 -3.00 13.77
C MET A 276 -10.11 -4.43 14.11
N ARG A 277 -9.18 -4.64 15.04
CA ARG A 277 -8.80 -5.98 15.53
C ARG A 277 -10.00 -6.71 16.10
N THR A 278 -10.79 -6.04 16.94
CA THR A 278 -11.98 -6.62 17.57
C THR A 278 -13.06 -6.93 16.54
N SER A 279 -13.31 -6.01 15.60
CA SER A 279 -14.28 -6.24 14.54
C SER A 279 -13.92 -7.45 13.65
N LEU A 280 -12.63 -7.64 13.38
CA LEU A 280 -12.12 -8.79 12.63
C LEU A 280 -12.06 -10.09 13.43
N CYS A 281 -12.41 -10.08 14.72
CA CYS A 281 -12.27 -11.23 15.62
C CYS A 281 -10.83 -11.77 15.67
N LEU A 282 -9.84 -10.87 15.60
CA LEU A 282 -8.43 -11.20 15.71
C LEU A 282 -7.98 -11.21 17.18
N GLU A 283 -7.22 -12.24 17.54
CA GLU A 283 -6.66 -12.38 18.88
C GLU A 283 -5.66 -11.26 19.16
N SER A 284 -5.74 -10.67 20.35
CA SER A 284 -4.68 -9.77 20.82
C SER A 284 -3.40 -10.58 21.04
N PRO A 285 -2.23 -10.08 20.64
CA PRO A 285 -0.96 -10.67 21.06
C PRO A 285 -0.83 -10.61 22.60
N GLY A 286 -0.29 -11.68 23.20
CA GLY A 286 0.07 -11.68 24.62
C GLY A 286 1.32 -10.84 24.88
N LEU A 287 1.55 -10.43 26.14
CA LEU A 287 2.62 -9.49 26.53
C LEU A 287 4.01 -9.86 25.97
N ILE A 288 4.40 -11.13 26.06
CA ILE A 288 5.71 -11.61 25.57
C ILE A 288 5.80 -11.43 24.05
N TYR A 289 4.76 -11.83 23.32
CA TYR A 289 4.76 -11.75 21.86
C TYR A 289 4.69 -10.29 21.39
N SER A 290 3.88 -9.45 22.04
CA SER A 290 3.85 -8.00 21.80
C SER A 290 5.23 -7.37 22.00
N THR A 291 5.91 -7.70 23.10
CA THR A 291 7.25 -7.18 23.40
C THR A 291 8.26 -7.63 22.34
N LEU A 292 8.19 -8.88 21.88
CA LEU A 292 9.03 -9.39 20.80
C LEU A 292 8.77 -8.63 19.48
N LEU A 293 7.51 -8.46 19.08
CA LEU A 293 7.14 -7.73 17.85
C LEU A 293 7.61 -6.27 17.88
N ILE A 294 7.43 -5.59 19.02
CA ILE A 294 7.93 -4.22 19.23
C ILE A 294 9.45 -4.19 19.14
N SER A 295 10.13 -5.13 19.81
CA SER A 295 11.61 -5.20 19.82
C SER A 295 12.17 -5.41 18.41
N ILE A 296 11.60 -6.33 17.63
CA ILE A 296 11.98 -6.57 16.22
C ILE A 296 11.81 -5.30 15.39
N ARG A 297 10.68 -4.60 15.58
CA ARG A 297 10.37 -3.37 14.85
C ARG A 297 11.33 -2.23 15.20
N GLU A 298 11.56 -1.96 16.48
CA GLU A 298 12.47 -0.88 16.90
C GLU A 298 13.92 -1.19 16.52
N ALA A 299 14.35 -2.45 16.64
CA ALA A 299 15.66 -2.89 16.15
C ALA A 299 15.80 -2.66 14.64
N ARG A 300 14.78 -3.00 13.84
CA ARG A 300 14.76 -2.69 12.39
C ARG A 300 14.86 -1.20 12.14
N LYS A 301 14.13 -0.35 12.87
CA LYS A 301 14.16 1.11 12.70
C LYS A 301 15.55 1.68 12.97
N ILE A 302 16.19 1.27 14.08
CA ILE A 302 17.55 1.67 14.43
C ILE A 302 18.54 1.19 13.36
N PHE A 303 18.44 -0.08 12.95
CA PHE A 303 19.30 -0.64 11.91
C PHE A 303 19.18 0.12 10.60
N LEU A 304 17.94 0.38 10.15
CA LEU A 304 17.71 1.13 8.91
C LEU A 304 18.27 2.54 9.02
N ARG A 305 17.98 3.25 10.11
CA ARG A 305 18.37 4.66 10.28
C ARG A 305 19.88 4.88 10.28
N HIS A 306 20.64 3.95 10.86
CA HIS A 306 22.06 4.18 11.16
C HIS A 306 23.04 3.27 10.40
N PHE A 307 22.59 2.12 9.91
CA PHE A 307 23.47 1.08 9.36
C PHE A 307 23.11 0.63 7.95
N SER A 308 21.97 1.05 7.40
CA SER A 308 21.53 0.65 6.06
C SER A 308 21.61 1.83 5.10
N LEU A 309 22.45 1.72 4.07
CA LEU A 309 22.45 2.68 2.96
C LEU A 309 21.06 2.70 2.25
N PRO A 310 20.65 3.84 1.68
CA PRO A 310 19.42 3.91 0.90
C PRO A 310 19.50 3.01 -0.34
N ARG A 311 18.34 2.61 -0.87
CA ARG A 311 18.27 1.82 -2.12
C ARG A 311 18.78 2.63 -3.30
N THR A 312 19.59 1.99 -4.13
CA THR A 312 20.09 2.52 -5.39
C THR A 312 19.20 2.17 -6.58
N GLY A 313 18.43 1.08 -6.50
CA GLY A 313 17.51 0.64 -7.54
C GLY A 313 16.04 0.66 -7.08
N ALA A 314 15.14 1.01 -8.02
CA ALA A 314 13.71 1.03 -7.80
C ALA A 314 13.14 -0.37 -7.57
N LEU A 315 12.32 -0.55 -6.53
CA LEU A 315 11.54 -1.78 -6.36
C LEU A 315 10.22 -1.72 -7.15
N LYS A 316 10.26 -2.21 -8.38
CA LYS A 316 9.09 -2.33 -9.26
C LYS A 316 8.44 -3.70 -9.11
N LEU A 317 7.19 -3.76 -8.61
CA LEU A 317 6.44 -5.05 -8.54
C LEU A 317 5.38 -5.20 -9.62
N VAL A 318 5.00 -4.15 -10.34
CA VAL A 318 4.27 -4.29 -11.61
C VAL A 318 5.28 -4.14 -12.74
N SER A 319 5.22 -5.01 -13.75
CA SER A 319 6.11 -4.88 -14.91
C SER A 319 5.86 -3.56 -15.61
N GLU A 320 6.92 -2.90 -16.09
CA GLU A 320 6.76 -1.64 -16.84
C GLU A 320 6.14 -1.86 -18.21
N LEU A 321 6.66 -2.87 -18.90
CA LEU A 321 6.21 -3.29 -20.22
C LEU A 321 5.37 -4.56 -20.10
N PRO A 322 4.36 -4.73 -20.97
CA PRO A 322 3.72 -6.02 -21.16
C PRO A 322 4.70 -7.00 -21.81
N ASN A 323 4.43 -8.30 -21.65
CA ASN A 323 5.12 -9.34 -22.41
C ASN A 323 4.84 -9.13 -23.92
N ALA A 324 5.89 -9.17 -24.74
CA ALA A 324 5.79 -8.85 -26.17
C ALA A 324 4.93 -9.84 -26.98
N GLU A 325 4.84 -11.10 -26.55
CA GLU A 325 4.09 -12.15 -27.24
C GLU A 325 2.61 -12.15 -26.82
N THR A 326 2.34 -11.97 -25.52
CA THR A 326 0.98 -12.10 -24.98
C THR A 326 0.25 -10.76 -24.81
N GLY A 327 0.98 -9.64 -24.77
CA GLY A 327 0.43 -8.33 -24.44
C GLY A 327 0.02 -8.17 -22.97
N LEU A 328 0.33 -9.14 -22.11
CA LEU A 328 -0.09 -9.16 -20.70
C LEU A 328 1.01 -8.64 -19.76
N TYR A 329 0.60 -8.04 -18.64
CA TYR A 329 1.50 -7.59 -17.59
C TYR A 329 1.74 -8.67 -16.54
N SER A 330 2.93 -8.66 -15.92
CA SER A 330 3.26 -9.58 -14.83
C SER A 330 3.32 -8.87 -13.49
N PHE A 331 3.10 -9.64 -12.42
CA PHE A 331 3.12 -9.14 -11.05
C PHE A 331 4.21 -9.85 -10.25
N GLY A 332 5.21 -9.09 -9.79
CA GLY A 332 6.41 -9.61 -9.10
C GLY A 332 6.21 -9.98 -7.63
N ARG A 333 4.98 -9.99 -7.11
CA ARG A 333 4.72 -10.27 -5.69
C ARG A 333 4.83 -11.76 -5.38
N LYS A 334 5.79 -12.12 -4.52
CA LYS A 334 5.88 -13.48 -3.96
C LYS A 334 4.84 -13.68 -2.87
N THR A 335 3.89 -14.59 -3.10
CA THR A 335 2.96 -15.10 -2.07
C THR A 335 2.92 -16.62 -2.11
N LEU A 336 2.14 -17.26 -1.24
CA LEU A 336 1.93 -18.71 -1.28
C LEU A 336 1.15 -19.15 -2.54
N GLN A 337 0.49 -18.22 -3.23
CA GLN A 337 -0.22 -18.44 -4.49
C GLN A 337 0.35 -17.50 -5.58
N PRO A 338 0.98 -18.03 -6.64
CA PRO A 338 1.73 -17.24 -7.61
C PRO A 338 0.84 -16.65 -8.71
N TRP A 339 -0.21 -15.93 -8.34
CA TRP A 339 -1.14 -15.30 -9.28
C TRP A 339 -0.42 -14.26 -10.14
N TYR A 340 -0.54 -14.38 -11.47
CA TYR A 340 0.01 -13.44 -12.45
C TYR A 340 1.54 -13.30 -12.45
N MET A 341 2.23 -14.32 -11.94
CA MET A 341 3.69 -14.35 -11.88
C MET A 341 4.26 -15.13 -13.06
N GLU A 342 5.21 -14.53 -13.76
CA GLU A 342 5.91 -15.19 -14.86
C GLU A 342 6.91 -16.25 -14.35
N PRO A 343 6.91 -17.46 -14.94
CA PRO A 343 7.89 -18.48 -14.61
C PRO A 343 9.24 -18.13 -15.22
N ASN A 344 10.24 -17.97 -14.37
CA ASN A 344 11.64 -17.90 -14.76
C ASN A 344 12.46 -18.71 -13.74
N PHE A 345 13.76 -18.83 -14.02
CA PHE A 345 14.67 -19.60 -13.17
C PHE A 345 14.61 -19.14 -11.69
N TRP A 346 14.61 -17.83 -11.43
CA TRP A 346 14.61 -17.29 -10.07
C TRP A 346 13.25 -17.38 -9.37
N THR A 347 12.14 -17.21 -10.10
CA THR A 347 10.78 -17.34 -9.55
C THR A 347 10.40 -18.80 -9.30
N SER A 348 11.08 -19.74 -9.96
CA SER A 348 10.83 -21.18 -9.84
C SER A 348 11.82 -21.90 -8.91
N TRP A 349 13.09 -21.49 -8.88
CA TRP A 349 14.18 -22.23 -8.21
C TRP A 349 15.05 -21.39 -7.27
N GLY A 350 14.86 -20.07 -7.23
CA GLY A 350 15.61 -19.21 -6.33
C GLY A 350 15.32 -19.48 -4.84
N PRO A 351 16.12 -18.92 -3.92
CA PRO A 351 15.96 -19.14 -2.47
C PRO A 351 14.55 -18.83 -1.94
N GLY A 352 13.94 -17.75 -2.45
CA GLY A 352 12.56 -17.40 -2.10
C GLY A 352 11.53 -18.42 -2.62
N ALA A 353 11.77 -19.03 -3.78
CA ALA A 353 10.89 -20.07 -4.32
C ALA A 353 10.98 -21.36 -3.49
N LEU A 354 12.19 -21.71 -3.04
CA LEU A 354 12.41 -22.82 -2.11
C LEU A 354 11.68 -22.59 -0.77
N LEU A 355 11.75 -21.38 -0.22
CA LEU A 355 11.02 -21.02 1.00
C LEU A 355 9.50 -21.11 0.80
N VAL A 356 8.98 -20.61 -0.32
CA VAL A 356 7.54 -20.72 -0.65
C VAL A 356 7.11 -22.19 -0.70
N ARG A 357 7.90 -23.06 -1.34
CA ARG A 357 7.64 -24.51 -1.37
C ARG A 357 7.67 -25.13 0.02
N ALA A 358 8.66 -24.78 0.85
CA ALA A 358 8.80 -25.26 2.22
C ALA A 358 7.59 -24.88 3.11
N LEU A 359 6.98 -23.72 2.85
CA LEU A 359 5.76 -23.27 3.53
C LEU A 359 4.46 -23.85 2.93
N GLY A 360 4.56 -24.78 1.96
CA GLY A 360 3.42 -25.42 1.28
C GLY A 360 2.81 -24.59 0.15
N GLY A 361 3.40 -23.44 -0.17
CA GLY A 361 3.02 -22.60 -1.29
C GLY A 361 3.36 -23.20 -2.66
N LYS A 362 2.94 -22.51 -3.72
CA LYS A 362 3.17 -22.92 -5.11
C LYS A 362 4.05 -21.90 -5.82
N VAL A 363 4.89 -22.39 -6.74
CA VAL A 363 5.71 -21.55 -7.63
C VAL A 363 4.98 -21.34 -8.97
N PRO A 364 5.31 -20.29 -9.73
CA PRO A 364 4.72 -20.04 -11.05
C PRO A 364 4.79 -21.27 -11.96
N GLY A 365 3.74 -21.52 -12.75
CA GLY A 365 3.65 -22.65 -13.68
C GLY A 365 3.39 -24.04 -13.04
N ALA A 366 3.55 -24.21 -11.72
CA ALA A 366 3.44 -25.53 -11.07
C ALA A 366 2.03 -26.17 -11.10
N ARG A 367 0.99 -25.43 -11.49
CA ARG A 367 -0.39 -25.94 -11.66
C ARG A 367 -0.96 -25.56 -13.03
N GLY A 368 -0.12 -25.59 -14.07
CA GLY A 368 -0.47 -25.09 -15.39
C GLY A 368 -0.99 -23.65 -15.31
N ASP A 369 -2.12 -23.39 -15.95
CA ASP A 369 -2.68 -22.04 -16.09
C ASP A 369 -3.53 -21.58 -14.91
N ARG A 370 -3.69 -22.39 -13.87
CA ARG A 370 -4.55 -22.08 -12.72
C ARG A 370 -4.26 -20.71 -12.10
N TYR A 371 -2.98 -20.32 -12.04
CA TYR A 371 -2.54 -19.06 -11.44
C TYR A 371 -2.21 -17.98 -12.47
N HIS A 372 -2.60 -18.16 -13.73
CA HIS A 372 -2.35 -17.20 -14.82
C HIS A 372 -0.87 -16.79 -14.94
N PRO A 373 0.08 -17.74 -15.12
CA PRO A 373 1.49 -17.41 -15.26
C PRO A 373 1.80 -16.49 -16.46
N GLN A 374 0.87 -16.40 -17.42
CA GLN A 374 0.97 -15.50 -18.59
C GLN A 374 0.82 -14.02 -18.23
N GLY A 375 0.26 -13.69 -17.06
CA GLY A 375 0.01 -12.32 -16.64
C GLY A 375 -1.47 -11.91 -16.65
N TYR A 376 -1.70 -10.62 -16.47
CA TYR A 376 -3.03 -9.98 -16.40
C TYR A 376 -3.20 -8.90 -17.46
N ASP A 377 -4.46 -8.62 -17.77
CA ASP A 377 -4.90 -7.46 -18.52
C ASP A 377 -5.86 -6.65 -17.63
N LEU A 378 -5.62 -5.35 -17.54
CA LEU A 378 -6.40 -4.41 -16.73
C LEU A 378 -7.87 -4.36 -17.14
N MET A 379 -8.20 -4.62 -18.40
CA MET A 379 -9.59 -4.64 -18.87
C MET A 379 -10.32 -5.92 -18.47
N THR A 380 -9.61 -6.99 -18.10
CA THR A 380 -10.21 -8.32 -17.86
C THR A 380 -9.96 -8.89 -16.46
N ILE A 381 -9.02 -8.34 -15.69
CA ILE A 381 -8.69 -8.76 -14.33
C ILE A 381 -9.92 -8.74 -13.40
N GLY A 382 -9.97 -9.62 -12.40
CA GLY A 382 -11.10 -9.76 -11.48
C GLY A 382 -11.83 -11.11 -11.58
N PRO A 383 -13.09 -11.19 -11.11
CA PRO A 383 -13.81 -12.46 -10.99
C PRO A 383 -14.19 -13.02 -12.37
N SER A 384 -14.09 -14.35 -12.54
CA SER A 384 -14.30 -15.03 -13.83
C SER A 384 -15.59 -14.64 -14.57
N PRO A 385 -16.77 -14.49 -13.92
CA PRO A 385 -17.99 -14.07 -14.60
C PRO A 385 -17.97 -12.66 -15.20
N GLN A 386 -16.95 -11.85 -14.90
CA GLN A 386 -16.79 -10.47 -15.33
C GLN A 386 -15.60 -10.26 -16.28
N LYS A 387 -14.84 -11.32 -16.62
CA LYS A 387 -13.58 -11.21 -17.36
C LYS A 387 -13.71 -10.48 -18.71
N GLU A 388 -14.80 -10.73 -19.43
CA GLU A 388 -15.00 -10.21 -20.81
C GLU A 388 -16.19 -9.26 -20.91
N LYS A 389 -16.64 -8.71 -19.77
CA LYS A 389 -17.81 -7.84 -19.69
C LYS A 389 -17.41 -6.42 -19.35
N GLY A 390 -18.25 -5.46 -19.75
CA GLY A 390 -18.09 -4.06 -19.37
C GLY A 390 -17.20 -3.23 -20.28
N GLN A 391 -16.82 -3.72 -21.47
CA GLN A 391 -15.83 -3.04 -22.30
C GLN A 391 -16.32 -1.64 -22.73
N ALA A 392 -17.57 -1.52 -23.16
CA ALA A 392 -18.13 -0.24 -23.58
C ALA A 392 -18.21 0.75 -22.41
N GLU A 393 -18.66 0.28 -21.24
CA GLU A 393 -18.75 1.06 -20.01
C GLU A 393 -17.38 1.53 -19.55
N MET A 394 -16.38 0.64 -19.51
CA MET A 394 -15.00 0.99 -19.14
C MET A 394 -14.38 1.97 -20.14
N MET A 395 -14.61 1.81 -21.44
CA MET A 395 -14.12 2.76 -22.45
C MET A 395 -14.78 4.15 -22.34
N SER A 396 -16.05 4.20 -21.96
CA SER A 396 -16.73 5.46 -21.65
C SER A 396 -16.11 6.12 -20.42
N ASP A 397 -15.86 5.34 -19.37
CA ASP A 397 -15.28 5.83 -18.12
C ASP A 397 -13.84 6.33 -18.30
N ILE A 398 -13.03 5.62 -19.10
CA ILE A 398 -11.68 6.06 -19.48
C ILE A 398 -11.71 7.45 -20.14
N LYS A 399 -12.68 7.72 -21.02
CA LYS A 399 -12.83 9.05 -21.65
C LYS A 399 -13.14 10.13 -20.61
N VAL A 400 -13.99 9.83 -19.63
CA VAL A 400 -14.32 10.74 -18.53
C VAL A 400 -13.07 11.03 -17.68
N ILE A 401 -12.35 9.99 -17.25
CA ILE A 401 -11.11 10.14 -16.47
C ILE A 401 -10.09 11.00 -17.25
N LYS A 402 -9.88 10.68 -18.53
CA LYS A 402 -8.95 11.42 -19.39
C LYS A 402 -9.30 12.91 -19.51
N SER A 403 -10.59 13.26 -19.54
CA SER A 403 -11.03 14.66 -19.57
C SER A 403 -10.71 15.42 -18.27
N ARG A 404 -10.71 14.74 -17.12
CA ARG A 404 -10.39 15.33 -15.80
C ARG A 404 -8.90 15.56 -15.61
N THR A 405 -8.07 14.68 -16.17
CA THR A 405 -6.61 14.80 -16.03
C THR A 405 -6.02 16.05 -16.69
N MET A 406 -6.77 16.71 -17.59
CA MET A 406 -6.33 17.96 -18.23
C MET A 406 -6.29 19.17 -17.27
N ALA A 407 -6.81 19.05 -16.04
CA ALA A 407 -6.67 20.07 -15.00
C ALA A 407 -5.37 19.85 -14.19
N SER A 408 -4.40 20.76 -14.29
CA SER A 408 -3.02 20.53 -13.82
C SER A 408 -2.79 20.70 -12.31
N CYS A 409 -3.69 21.35 -11.57
CA CYS A 409 -3.55 21.60 -10.14
C CYS A 409 -4.87 21.33 -9.38
N PRO A 410 -4.97 20.26 -8.58
CA PRO A 410 -6.23 19.86 -7.95
C PRO A 410 -6.74 20.78 -6.83
N PHE A 411 -5.91 21.74 -6.37
CA PHE A 411 -6.22 22.66 -5.26
C PHE A 411 -5.95 24.15 -5.56
N SER A 412 -5.59 24.52 -6.80
CA SER A 412 -5.25 25.91 -7.15
C SER A 412 -6.43 26.90 -7.09
N HIS A 413 -7.66 26.40 -6.97
CA HIS A 413 -8.88 27.23 -6.92
C HIS A 413 -9.22 27.79 -5.53
N ALA A 414 -8.47 27.43 -4.47
CA ALA A 414 -8.75 27.84 -3.10
C ALA A 414 -8.54 29.34 -2.79
N LYS A 415 -8.18 30.17 -3.79
CA LYS A 415 -8.08 31.64 -3.66
C LYS A 415 -9.18 32.44 -4.39
N ASN A 416 -10.11 31.80 -5.11
CA ASN A 416 -11.25 32.51 -5.69
C ASN A 416 -12.46 32.49 -4.75
N GLY A 417 -12.32 33.16 -3.61
CA GLY A 417 -13.47 33.65 -2.87
C GLY A 417 -14.20 34.71 -3.72
N GLY A 418 -15.49 34.48 -3.95
CA GLY A 418 -16.45 35.51 -4.34
C GLY A 418 -16.41 35.97 -5.79
N PHE A 419 -17.23 35.34 -6.64
CA PHE A 419 -18.01 36.10 -7.61
C PHE A 419 -19.49 35.80 -7.37
N ASN A 420 -20.12 36.69 -6.59
CA ASN A 420 -21.47 37.10 -6.90
C ASN A 420 -21.50 37.57 -8.36
N THR A 421 -22.47 37.09 -9.16
CA THR A 421 -23.41 37.95 -9.88
C THR A 421 -24.43 37.10 -10.66
N ALA A 422 -25.70 37.45 -10.42
CA ALA A 422 -26.93 37.22 -11.21
C ALA A 422 -27.55 35.82 -11.20
#